data_AF-A0A6P6QAE9-F1
#
_entry.id   AF-A0A6P6QAE9-F1
#
_cell.length_a   1.000
_cell.length_b   1.000
_cell.length_c   1.000
_cell.angle_alpha   90.00
_cell.angle_beta   90.00
_cell.angle_gamma   90.00
#
_symmetry.space_group_name_H-M   'P 1'
#
loop_
_entity.id
_entity.type
_entity.pdbx_description
1 polymer ?
#
loop_
_entity_poly.entity_id
_entity_poly.type
_entity_poly.pdbx_seq_one_letter_code
_entity_poly.pdbx_strand_id
1 'polypeptide(L)'
;MESYLFPFDSLIYMLLGISFTVWFTLLLVFIIVPAIFGVSFGIRRLYMKSLIKLFEWATLRMERGAKEKNQHLYKPYSNGIIAKEPVSLEQEIQEMKRGGAEPEFEMSDIFYFCRRGVESIVDDEVTKRFTAEELESWNLLTRSNYNFHHISTRLTALWGVGVLIRYGFLLPLRVTLAFTGVGLLVVLTSIVGLLPNGRMKNYLSDQVHLMCYRICVRALTAIITYHDSENKPKNGGICVANHTSPIDVIILASDGCYAMVGQVHGGLMGVIQRAMVKACPHIWFERSEVRDRHLVAKRLSDHVADTSKLPILIFPEGTCINNTSVMMFKKGSFEISCTVYPVAIKYDPRFGDAFWNSSKFGMVNYLLHMMSSWAIVCSVWYLPPMSRMAGEDAVQFANRVKAAIARKGGLADLLWDGGLKRGKVKEVFKEEQQKLYSKVLVGSSEDRSRS
;
A
#
# COMPACT_ATOMS: atom_id res chain seq x y z
N MET A 1 -5.41 -9.40 -60.87
CA MET A 1 -5.79 -8.42 -59.84
C MET A 1 -4.53 -8.09 -59.06
N GLU A 2 -3.66 -7.28 -59.66
CA GLU A 2 -2.41 -6.81 -59.03
C GLU A 2 -2.76 -5.62 -58.13
N SER A 3 -2.49 -5.75 -56.83
CA SER A 3 -2.73 -4.66 -55.88
C SER A 3 -1.67 -3.59 -56.08
N TYR A 4 -2.08 -2.44 -56.62
CA TYR A 4 -1.32 -1.20 -56.58
C TYR A 4 -1.13 -0.77 -55.11
N LEU A 5 -0.05 -1.21 -54.46
CA LEU A 5 0.43 -0.56 -53.24
C LEU A 5 1.04 0.78 -53.67
N PHE A 6 0.47 1.90 -53.24
CA PHE A 6 1.00 3.21 -53.62
C PHE A 6 2.40 3.41 -52.99
N PRO A 7 3.32 4.14 -53.63
CA PRO A 7 4.64 4.45 -53.05
C PRO A 7 4.55 5.18 -51.69
N PHE A 8 3.42 5.85 -51.41
CA PHE A 8 3.09 6.41 -50.11
C PHE A 8 2.90 5.35 -49.02
N ASP A 9 2.29 4.20 -49.34
CA ASP A 9 2.10 3.11 -48.39
C ASP A 9 3.46 2.54 -47.98
N SER A 10 4.36 2.34 -48.95
CA SER A 10 5.73 1.86 -48.71
C SER A 10 6.55 2.80 -47.81
N LEU A 11 6.42 4.11 -48.01
CA LEU A 11 7.07 5.12 -47.15
C LEU A 11 6.49 5.12 -45.74
N ILE A 12 5.17 5.01 -45.59
CA ILE A 12 4.50 4.91 -44.28
C ILE A 12 4.94 3.63 -43.55
N TYR A 13 4.97 2.47 -44.23
CA TYR A 13 5.45 1.22 -43.64
C TYR A 13 6.93 1.30 -43.24
N MET A 14 7.79 1.94 -44.04
CA MET A 14 9.19 2.19 -43.67
C MET A 14 9.31 3.11 -42.46
N LEU A 15 8.58 4.23 -42.42
CA LEU A 15 8.61 5.16 -41.29
C LEU A 15 8.07 4.53 -40.01
N LEU A 16 6.99 3.74 -40.11
CA LEU A 16 6.45 2.94 -39.01
C LEU A 16 7.44 1.85 -38.56
N GLY A 17 8.11 1.18 -39.49
CA GLY A 17 9.12 0.16 -39.21
C GLY A 17 10.37 0.73 -38.53
N ILE A 18 10.86 1.89 -38.98
CA ILE A 18 11.97 2.62 -38.35
C ILE A 18 11.55 3.09 -36.96
N SER A 19 10.36 3.70 -36.84
CA SER A 19 9.82 4.13 -35.54
C SER A 19 9.70 2.98 -34.56
N PHE A 20 9.17 1.83 -35.00
CA PHE A 20 9.08 0.61 -34.19
C PHE A 20 10.45 0.07 -33.79
N THR A 21 11.42 0.05 -34.73
CA THR A 21 12.78 -0.45 -34.47
C THR A 21 13.52 0.44 -33.49
N VAL A 22 13.44 1.77 -33.66
CA VAL A 22 14.01 2.77 -32.74
C VAL A 22 13.34 2.65 -31.37
N TRP A 23 12.02 2.54 -31.32
CA TRP A 23 11.29 2.36 -30.07
C TRP A 23 11.69 1.07 -29.35
N PHE A 24 11.76 -0.05 -30.05
CA PHE A 24 12.15 -1.34 -29.49
C PHE A 24 13.60 -1.34 -29.02
N THR A 25 14.52 -0.75 -29.78
CA THR A 25 15.93 -0.63 -29.37
C THR A 25 16.08 0.25 -28.13
N LEU A 26 15.34 1.37 -28.04
CA LEU A 26 15.32 2.21 -26.84
C LEU A 26 14.75 1.45 -25.62
N LEU A 27 13.64 0.72 -25.78
CA LEU A 27 13.08 -0.13 -24.73
C LEU A 27 14.10 -1.18 -24.27
N LEU A 28 14.77 -1.84 -25.20
CA LEU A 28 15.74 -2.89 -24.89
C LEU A 28 16.95 -2.32 -24.13
N VAL A 29 17.57 -1.27 -24.64
CA VAL A 29 18.79 -0.67 -24.10
C VAL A 29 18.56 0.04 -22.78
N PHE A 30 17.49 0.84 -22.66
CA PHE A 30 17.29 1.69 -21.49
C PHE A 30 16.42 1.05 -20.40
N ILE A 31 15.72 -0.04 -20.69
CA ILE A 31 14.74 -0.62 -19.77
C ILE A 31 15.00 -2.10 -19.52
N ILE A 32 15.04 -2.94 -20.56
CA ILE A 32 15.21 -4.40 -20.39
C ILE A 32 16.61 -4.72 -19.88
N VAL A 33 17.67 -4.23 -20.54
CA VAL A 33 19.06 -4.48 -20.16
C VAL A 33 19.33 -4.04 -18.71
N PRO A 34 18.97 -2.81 -18.28
CA PRO A 34 19.14 -2.42 -16.88
C PRO A 34 18.24 -3.20 -15.91
N ALA A 35 17.10 -3.74 -16.35
CA ALA A 35 16.26 -4.59 -15.50
C ALA A 35 16.94 -5.93 -15.20
N ILE A 36 17.56 -6.54 -16.20
CA ILE A 36 18.35 -7.77 -16.05
C ILE A 36 19.49 -7.54 -15.05
N PHE A 37 20.30 -6.51 -15.28
CA PHE A 37 21.49 -6.24 -14.46
C PHE A 37 21.21 -5.49 -13.15
N GLY A 38 19.97 -5.04 -12.90
CA GLY A 38 19.60 -4.31 -11.69
C GLY A 38 20.19 -2.89 -11.58
N VAL A 39 20.72 -2.32 -12.67
CA VAL A 39 21.33 -1.00 -12.71
C VAL A 39 20.33 0.12 -13.04
N SER A 40 20.66 1.35 -12.63
CA SER A 40 19.92 2.56 -12.99
C SER A 40 20.89 3.66 -13.44
N PHE A 41 20.53 4.39 -14.50
CA PHE A 41 21.38 5.43 -15.10
C PHE A 41 21.41 6.77 -14.32
N GLY A 42 20.99 6.82 -13.05
CA GLY A 42 21.01 8.04 -12.22
C GLY A 42 20.01 9.15 -12.62
N ILE A 43 19.49 9.13 -13.85
CA ILE A 43 18.50 10.09 -14.41
C ILE A 43 17.28 10.27 -13.48
N ARG A 44 16.87 9.20 -12.80
CA ARG A 44 15.71 9.21 -11.88
C ARG A 44 15.89 10.17 -10.71
N ARG A 45 17.10 10.27 -10.16
CA ARG A 45 17.38 11.20 -9.04
C ARG A 45 17.30 12.65 -9.50
N LEU A 46 17.80 12.95 -10.71
CA LEU A 46 17.68 14.29 -11.28
C LEU A 46 16.22 14.65 -11.55
N TYR A 47 15.46 13.75 -12.18
CA TYR A 47 14.03 13.92 -12.43
C TYR A 47 13.25 14.21 -11.12
N MET A 48 13.48 13.40 -10.08
CA MET A 48 12.85 13.58 -8.77
C MET A 48 13.17 14.95 -8.16
N LYS A 49 14.44 15.36 -8.16
CA LYS A 49 14.86 16.68 -7.64
C LYS A 49 14.23 17.83 -8.42
N SER A 50 14.12 17.70 -9.75
CA SER A 50 13.48 18.71 -10.59
C SER A 50 11.99 18.83 -10.30
N LEU A 51 11.27 17.72 -10.09
CA LEU A 51 9.86 17.72 -9.73
C LEU A 51 9.61 18.35 -8.36
N ILE A 52 10.42 18.02 -7.35
CA ILE A 52 10.29 18.63 -6.01
C ILE A 52 10.41 20.14 -6.10
N LYS A 53 11.45 20.65 -6.78
CA LYS A 53 11.63 22.09 -6.99
C LYS A 53 10.44 22.72 -7.71
N LEU A 54 9.84 22.00 -8.66
CA LEU A 54 8.66 22.46 -9.39
C LEU A 54 7.42 22.54 -8.48
N PHE A 55 7.18 21.52 -7.64
CA PHE A 55 6.05 21.47 -6.73
C PHE A 55 6.16 22.54 -5.62
N GLU A 56 7.36 22.73 -5.08
CA GLU A 56 7.66 23.80 -4.11
C GLU A 56 7.41 25.17 -4.73
N TRP A 57 7.94 25.41 -5.93
CA TRP A 57 7.71 26.67 -6.64
C TRP A 57 6.22 26.93 -6.92
N ALA A 58 5.49 25.90 -7.36
CA ALA A 58 4.06 25.99 -7.62
C ALA A 58 3.29 26.33 -6.34
N THR A 59 3.62 25.67 -5.23
CA THR A 59 2.98 25.88 -3.92
C THR A 59 3.24 27.30 -3.41
N LEU A 60 4.50 27.77 -3.42
CA LEU A 60 4.86 29.13 -3.03
C LEU A 60 4.14 30.19 -3.89
N ARG A 61 3.92 29.90 -5.17
CA ARG A 61 3.18 30.79 -6.06
C ARG A 61 1.69 30.84 -5.71
N MET A 62 1.09 29.71 -5.37
CA MET A 62 -0.29 29.65 -4.88
C MET A 62 -0.43 30.45 -3.58
N GLU A 63 0.48 30.25 -2.62
CA GLU A 63 0.50 30.96 -1.33
C GLU A 63 0.61 32.48 -1.52
N ARG A 64 1.48 32.93 -2.42
CA ARG A 64 1.59 34.36 -2.74
C ARG A 64 0.30 34.91 -3.37
N GLY A 65 -0.29 34.19 -4.33
CA GLY A 65 -1.53 34.62 -4.99
C GLY A 65 -2.74 34.64 -4.05
N ALA A 66 -2.79 33.72 -3.08
CA ALA A 66 -3.83 33.71 -2.04
C ALA A 66 -3.67 34.90 -1.09
N LYS A 67 -2.42 35.20 -0.67
CA LYS A 67 -2.10 36.37 0.14
C LYS A 67 -2.45 37.69 -0.57
N GLU A 68 -2.14 37.81 -1.86
CA GLU A 68 -2.50 38.98 -2.69
C GLU A 68 -4.03 39.19 -2.77
N LYS A 69 -4.82 38.10 -2.71
CA LYS A 69 -6.29 38.14 -2.80
C LYS A 69 -7.00 38.15 -1.43
N ASN A 70 -6.27 38.25 -0.31
CA ASN A 70 -6.80 38.07 1.05
C ASN A 70 -7.61 36.77 1.22
N GLN A 71 -7.17 35.69 0.58
CA GLN A 71 -7.77 34.36 0.68
C GLN A 71 -6.87 33.45 1.50
N HIS A 72 -7.47 32.68 2.41
CA HIS A 72 -6.76 31.59 3.09
C HIS A 72 -6.71 30.35 2.19
N LEU A 73 -5.51 29.82 1.96
CA LEU A 73 -5.37 28.49 1.37
C LEU A 73 -5.73 27.44 2.43
N TYR A 74 -6.55 26.48 2.02
CA TYR A 74 -6.79 25.29 2.81
C TYR A 74 -5.46 24.58 3.08
N LYS A 75 -5.13 24.37 4.35
CA LYS A 75 -4.03 23.50 4.78
C LYS A 75 -4.64 22.28 5.46
N PRO A 76 -4.29 21.06 5.04
CA PRO A 76 -4.74 19.85 5.72
C PRO A 76 -4.32 19.89 7.19
N TYR A 77 -5.24 19.57 8.11
CA TYR A 77 -4.89 19.44 9.53
C TYR A 77 -4.20 18.10 9.76
N SER A 78 -2.92 18.14 10.15
CA SER A 78 -2.12 16.94 10.41
C SER A 78 -2.36 16.33 11.80
N ASN A 79 -2.86 17.13 12.74
CA ASN A 79 -3.21 16.71 14.10
C ASN A 79 -4.71 16.89 14.33
N GLY A 80 -5.31 16.02 15.17
CA GLY A 80 -6.71 16.13 15.57
C GLY A 80 -7.04 17.52 16.09
N ILE A 81 -8.24 17.99 15.80
CA ILE A 81 -8.70 19.34 16.19
C ILE A 81 -8.87 19.40 17.72
N ILE A 82 -9.10 18.24 18.34
CA ILE A 82 -9.40 18.12 19.76
C ILE A 82 -8.18 17.53 20.46
N ALA A 83 -7.67 18.22 21.47
CA ALA A 83 -6.69 17.66 22.39
C ALA A 83 -7.38 16.57 23.22
N LYS A 84 -7.15 15.30 22.86
CA LYS A 84 -7.64 14.16 23.63
C LYS A 84 -6.69 13.91 24.79
N GLU A 85 -7.09 14.27 26.00
CA GLU A 85 -6.40 13.79 27.19
C GLU A 85 -6.73 12.30 27.39
N PRO A 86 -5.75 11.44 27.75
CA PRO A 86 -5.98 10.02 27.98
C PRO A 86 -6.64 9.82 29.35
N VAL A 87 -7.86 10.30 29.52
CA VAL A 87 -8.64 10.15 30.74
C VAL A 87 -9.56 8.95 30.58
N SER A 88 -9.67 8.12 31.63
CA SER A 88 -10.56 6.96 31.59
C SER A 88 -12.02 7.39 31.64
N LEU A 89 -12.92 6.59 31.07
CA LEU A 89 -14.39 6.78 31.15
C LEU A 89 -14.84 7.05 32.59
N GLU A 90 -14.29 6.26 33.53
CA GLU A 90 -14.60 6.31 34.96
C GLU A 90 -14.24 7.68 35.55
N GLN A 91 -13.04 8.19 35.24
CA GLN A 91 -12.57 9.49 35.72
C GLN A 91 -13.37 10.65 35.14
N GLU A 92 -13.65 10.67 33.83
CA GLU A 92 -14.42 11.78 33.22
C GLU A 92 -15.83 11.84 33.78
N ILE A 93 -16.49 10.68 33.93
CA ILE A 93 -17.85 10.62 34.50
C ILE A 93 -17.83 11.02 35.98
N GLN A 94 -16.85 10.58 36.77
CA GLN A 94 -16.71 11.02 38.17
C GLN A 94 -16.42 12.52 38.30
N GLU A 95 -15.63 13.11 37.41
CA GLU A 95 -15.37 14.56 37.39
C GLU A 95 -16.61 15.37 37.01
N MET A 96 -17.45 14.87 36.11
CA MET A 96 -18.75 15.49 35.82
C MET A 96 -19.70 15.40 37.02
N LYS A 97 -19.62 14.31 37.80
CA LYS A 97 -20.41 14.08 39.01
C LYS A 97 -19.87 14.80 40.26
N ARG A 98 -19.07 15.87 40.13
CA ARG A 98 -18.56 16.71 41.25
C ARG A 98 -19.68 17.07 42.23
N GLY A 99 -19.84 16.27 43.29
CA GLY A 99 -20.95 16.41 44.24
C GLY A 99 -21.25 15.24 45.17
N GLY A 100 -20.49 14.13 45.17
CA GLY A 100 -20.68 13.04 46.15
C GLY A 100 -22.00 12.26 46.01
N ALA A 101 -22.64 12.33 44.85
CA ALA A 101 -23.84 11.55 44.55
C ALA A 101 -23.53 10.05 44.50
N GLU A 102 -24.49 9.23 44.92
CA GLU A 102 -24.43 7.77 44.79
C GLU A 102 -24.18 7.36 43.33
N PRO A 103 -23.62 6.17 43.06
CA PRO A 103 -23.31 5.70 41.71
C PRO A 103 -24.58 5.32 40.92
N GLU A 104 -25.57 6.20 40.86
CA GLU A 104 -26.76 6.03 40.04
C GLU A 104 -26.57 6.67 38.66
N PHE A 105 -27.42 6.24 37.72
CA PHE A 105 -27.51 6.82 36.39
C PHE A 105 -28.04 8.25 36.50
N GLU A 106 -27.29 9.22 35.96
CA GLU A 106 -27.80 10.58 35.80
C GLU A 106 -28.07 10.88 34.33
N MET A 107 -29.13 11.63 34.02
CA MET A 107 -29.42 12.06 32.65
C MET A 107 -28.26 12.87 32.04
N SER A 108 -27.46 13.53 32.88
CA SER A 108 -26.24 14.26 32.52
C SER A 108 -25.17 13.36 31.89
N ASP A 109 -25.12 12.07 32.25
CA ASP A 109 -24.16 11.09 31.72
C ASP A 109 -24.29 10.92 30.19
N ILE A 110 -25.46 11.25 29.60
CA ILE A 110 -25.67 11.24 28.15
C ILE A 110 -24.77 12.27 27.44
N PHE A 111 -24.48 13.41 28.07
CA PHE A 111 -23.65 14.45 27.46
C PHE A 111 -22.22 13.97 27.21
N TYR A 112 -21.70 13.09 28.08
CA TYR A 112 -20.43 12.41 27.84
C TYR A 112 -20.45 11.65 26.51
N PHE A 113 -21.41 10.75 26.33
CA PHE A 113 -21.48 9.91 25.13
C PHE A 113 -21.76 10.73 23.87
N CYS A 114 -22.60 11.76 23.96
CA CYS A 114 -22.82 12.71 22.87
C CYS A 114 -21.52 13.44 22.49
N ARG A 115 -20.79 13.96 23.47
CA ARG A 115 -19.49 14.61 23.27
C ARG A 115 -18.50 13.64 22.61
N ARG A 116 -18.30 12.44 23.17
CA ARG A 116 -17.41 11.41 22.61
C ARG A 116 -17.79 10.99 21.18
N GLY A 117 -19.09 10.92 20.90
CA GLY A 117 -19.60 10.67 19.56
C GLY A 117 -19.23 11.76 18.57
N VAL A 118 -19.44 13.03 18.93
CA VAL A 118 -19.05 14.19 18.12
C VAL A 118 -17.52 14.26 17.95
N GLU A 119 -16.75 14.06 19.02
CA GLU A 119 -15.28 14.00 18.97
C GLU A 119 -14.78 12.92 18.00
N SER A 120 -15.42 11.75 17.99
CA SER A 120 -15.06 10.65 17.09
C SER A 120 -15.40 10.94 15.62
N ILE A 121 -16.39 11.79 15.36
CA ILE A 121 -16.73 12.26 14.00
C ILE A 121 -15.74 13.32 13.53
N VAL A 122 -15.42 14.29 14.40
CA VAL A 122 -14.49 15.38 14.09
C VAL A 122 -13.07 14.83 13.89
N ASP A 123 -12.60 14.04 14.84
CA ASP A 123 -11.30 13.37 14.83
C ASP A 123 -11.44 11.90 14.45
N ASP A 124 -12.03 11.66 13.28
CA ASP A 124 -12.17 10.32 12.73
C ASP A 124 -10.81 9.70 12.39
N GLU A 125 -10.35 8.82 13.27
CA GLU A 125 -9.08 8.11 13.17
C GLU A 125 -9.13 6.90 12.23
N VAL A 126 -10.33 6.48 11.79
CA VAL A 126 -10.56 5.22 11.08
C VAL A 126 -10.91 5.48 9.62
N THR A 127 -11.99 6.20 9.32
CA THR A 127 -12.46 6.31 7.92
C THR A 127 -11.53 7.14 7.05
N LYS A 128 -10.88 8.16 7.64
CA LYS A 128 -9.82 8.97 6.99
C LYS A 128 -8.64 8.13 6.51
N ARG A 129 -8.42 6.94 7.08
CA ARG A 129 -7.36 6.01 6.66
C ARG A 129 -7.71 5.23 5.40
N PHE A 130 -8.97 5.29 4.96
CA PHE A 130 -9.43 4.69 3.70
C PHE A 130 -9.68 5.73 2.60
N THR A 131 -9.17 6.94 2.78
CA THR A 131 -9.16 8.00 1.78
C THR A 131 -7.73 8.37 1.40
N ALA A 132 -7.55 8.94 0.21
CA ALA A 132 -6.26 9.46 -0.25
C ALA A 132 -5.68 10.41 0.79
N GLU A 133 -4.35 10.36 0.98
CA GLU A 133 -3.64 11.29 1.85
C GLU A 133 -3.73 12.71 1.28
N GLU A 134 -4.14 13.66 2.11
CA GLU A 134 -4.20 15.07 1.71
C GLU A 134 -2.79 15.67 1.71
N LEU A 135 -2.43 16.32 0.60
CA LEU A 135 -1.10 16.88 0.42
C LEU A 135 -1.04 18.33 0.91
N GLU A 136 0.05 18.68 1.60
CA GLU A 136 0.35 20.09 1.93
C GLU A 136 0.73 20.91 0.69
N SER A 137 1.39 20.28 -0.28
CA SER A 137 1.87 20.91 -1.51
C SER A 137 1.16 20.34 -2.74
N TRP A 138 0.71 21.20 -3.65
CA TRP A 138 0.08 20.72 -4.88
C TRP A 138 1.12 20.19 -5.87
N ASN A 139 0.96 18.93 -6.28
CA ASN A 139 1.84 18.25 -7.23
C ASN A 139 1.40 18.38 -8.69
N LEU A 140 0.59 19.38 -9.03
CA LEU A 140 0.06 19.59 -10.39
C LEU A 140 -0.82 18.45 -10.93
N LEU A 141 -1.30 17.54 -10.08
CA LEU A 141 -2.33 16.56 -10.44
C LEU A 141 -3.70 17.10 -10.03
N THR A 142 -4.64 17.21 -10.96
CA THR A 142 -6.00 17.71 -10.69
C THR A 142 -6.68 16.90 -9.58
N ARG A 143 -6.50 15.58 -9.58
CA ARG A 143 -7.08 14.66 -8.58
C ARG A 143 -6.52 14.79 -7.17
N SER A 144 -5.45 15.56 -6.98
CA SER A 144 -4.84 15.82 -5.66
C SER A 144 -5.18 17.21 -5.11
N ASN A 145 -5.92 18.02 -5.89
CA ASN A 145 -6.35 19.35 -5.48
C ASN A 145 -7.84 19.31 -5.18
N TYR A 146 -8.18 19.35 -3.89
CA TYR A 146 -9.56 19.30 -3.40
C TYR A 146 -10.35 20.58 -3.71
N ASN A 147 -9.69 21.69 -4.06
CA ASN A 147 -10.29 22.99 -4.36
C ASN A 147 -9.68 23.59 -5.63
N PHE A 148 -9.98 22.99 -6.80
CA PHE A 148 -9.52 23.51 -8.09
C PHE A 148 -10.23 24.83 -8.41
N HIS A 149 -9.71 25.94 -7.88
CA HIS A 149 -9.99 27.28 -8.37
C HIS A 149 -8.88 27.67 -9.35
N HIS A 150 -9.23 28.40 -10.42
CA HIS A 150 -8.23 28.96 -11.33
C HIS A 150 -7.29 29.91 -10.55
N ILE A 151 -6.10 29.44 -10.20
CA ILE A 151 -5.16 30.20 -9.38
C ILE A 151 -4.43 31.25 -10.22
N SER A 152 -3.81 30.86 -11.35
CA SER A 152 -3.13 31.79 -12.27
C SER A 152 -2.90 31.19 -13.66
N THR A 153 -2.83 32.04 -14.70
CA THR A 153 -2.58 31.63 -16.10
C THR A 153 -1.28 30.88 -16.28
N ARG A 154 -0.20 31.32 -15.62
CA ARG A 154 1.12 30.65 -15.68
C ARG A 154 1.07 29.24 -15.07
N LEU A 155 0.36 29.07 -13.95
CA LEU A 155 0.23 27.78 -13.29
C LEU A 155 -0.68 26.83 -14.10
N THR A 156 -1.74 27.37 -14.72
CA THR A 156 -2.59 26.62 -15.67
C THR A 156 -1.80 26.17 -16.89
N ALA A 157 -0.94 27.03 -17.46
CA ALA A 157 -0.06 26.65 -18.57
C ALA A 157 0.93 25.54 -18.16
N LEU A 158 1.56 25.66 -16.99
CA LEU A 158 2.45 24.63 -16.45
C LEU A 158 1.72 23.30 -16.21
N TRP A 159 0.51 23.35 -15.65
CA TRP A 159 -0.37 22.19 -15.50
C TRP A 159 -0.68 21.55 -16.87
N GLY A 160 -1.01 22.36 -17.87
CA GLY A 160 -1.28 21.90 -19.24
C GLY A 160 -0.07 21.19 -19.86
N VAL A 161 1.13 21.75 -19.71
CA VAL A 161 2.39 21.09 -20.10
C VAL A 161 2.56 19.76 -19.36
N GLY A 162 2.27 19.73 -18.05
CA GLY A 162 2.29 18.50 -17.26
C GLY A 162 1.28 17.45 -17.73
N VAL A 163 0.09 17.85 -18.18
CA VAL A 163 -0.90 16.95 -18.79
C VAL A 163 -0.36 16.37 -20.10
N LEU A 164 0.19 17.21 -20.99
CA LEU A 164 0.79 16.76 -22.24
C LEU A 164 1.93 15.75 -22.00
N ILE A 165 2.82 16.03 -21.05
CA ILE A 165 3.91 15.11 -20.69
C ILE A 165 3.36 13.79 -20.15
N ARG A 166 2.44 13.84 -19.19
CA ARG A 166 1.94 12.64 -18.51
C ARG A 166 1.10 11.75 -19.42
N TYR A 167 0.19 12.33 -20.20
CA TYR A 167 -0.74 11.55 -21.01
C TYR A 167 -0.25 11.34 -22.45
N GLY A 168 0.53 12.27 -23.01
CA GLY A 168 1.07 12.15 -24.37
C GLY A 168 2.32 11.28 -24.46
N PHE A 169 3.16 11.26 -23.42
CA PHE A 169 4.45 10.56 -23.46
C PHE A 169 4.59 9.48 -22.38
N LEU A 170 4.39 9.83 -21.10
CA LEU A 170 4.63 8.89 -20.01
C LEU A 170 3.63 7.74 -20.00
N LEU A 171 2.34 8.02 -20.11
CA LEU A 171 1.30 6.99 -20.04
C LEU A 171 1.41 5.94 -21.16
N PRO A 172 1.54 6.30 -22.46
CA PRO A 172 1.71 5.30 -23.53
C PRO A 172 2.97 4.44 -23.35
N LEU A 173 4.09 5.06 -22.97
CA LEU A 173 5.32 4.35 -22.66
C LEU A 173 5.10 3.34 -21.51
N ARG A 174 4.49 3.79 -20.41
CA ARG A 174 4.23 2.98 -19.22
C ARG A 174 3.26 1.84 -19.49
N VAL A 175 2.21 2.08 -20.26
CA VAL A 175 1.27 1.04 -20.70
C VAL A 175 2.00 -0.02 -21.52
N THR A 176 2.83 0.41 -22.48
CA THR A 176 3.65 -0.51 -23.28
C THR A 176 4.54 -1.36 -22.39
N LEU A 177 5.25 -0.75 -21.44
CA LEU A 177 6.10 -1.44 -20.48
C LEU A 177 5.36 -2.43 -19.59
N ALA A 178 4.16 -2.07 -19.13
CA ALA A 178 3.34 -2.96 -18.31
C ALA A 178 2.93 -4.20 -19.10
N PHE A 179 2.47 -4.03 -20.35
CA PHE A 179 2.14 -5.16 -21.22
C PHE A 179 3.36 -6.01 -21.54
N THR A 180 4.51 -5.42 -21.84
CA THR A 180 5.75 -6.15 -22.06
C THR A 180 6.17 -6.93 -20.82
N GLY A 181 6.19 -6.30 -19.63
CA GLY A 181 6.59 -6.94 -18.38
C GLY A 181 5.68 -8.11 -17.99
N VAL A 182 4.36 -7.93 -18.09
CA VAL A 182 3.39 -8.99 -17.79
C VAL A 182 3.41 -10.09 -18.86
N GLY A 183 3.51 -9.73 -20.14
CA GLY A 183 3.60 -10.70 -21.24
C GLY A 183 4.84 -11.57 -21.13
N LEU A 184 6.00 -10.96 -20.89
CA LEU A 184 7.26 -11.69 -20.63
C LEU A 184 7.15 -12.58 -19.39
N LEU A 185 6.53 -12.10 -18.31
CA LEU A 185 6.31 -12.91 -17.12
C LEU A 185 5.54 -14.20 -17.48
N VAL A 186 4.39 -14.07 -18.15
CA VAL A 186 3.53 -15.20 -18.50
C VAL A 186 4.25 -16.21 -19.41
N VAL A 187 4.94 -15.72 -20.44
CA VAL A 187 5.64 -16.55 -21.43
C VAL A 187 6.84 -17.25 -20.79
N LEU A 188 7.73 -16.49 -20.14
CA LEU A 188 8.98 -17.01 -19.62
C LEU A 188 8.75 -17.94 -18.41
N THR A 189 7.81 -17.65 -17.51
CA THR A 189 7.50 -18.59 -16.42
C THR A 189 6.84 -19.86 -16.93
N SER A 190 6.07 -19.80 -18.02
CA SER A 190 5.54 -20.99 -18.67
C SER A 190 6.65 -21.85 -19.29
N ILE A 191 7.67 -21.23 -19.90
CA ILE A 191 8.84 -21.93 -20.44
C ILE A 191 9.67 -22.56 -19.31
N VAL A 192 9.98 -21.79 -18.25
CA VAL A 192 10.70 -22.30 -17.07
C VAL A 192 9.93 -23.44 -16.39
N GLY A 193 8.60 -23.40 -16.44
CA GLY A 193 7.74 -24.46 -15.93
C GLY A 193 7.93 -25.81 -16.60
N LEU A 194 8.43 -25.85 -17.84
CA LEU A 194 8.74 -27.10 -18.56
C LEU A 194 10.02 -27.77 -18.07
N LEU A 195 10.85 -27.06 -17.31
CA LEU A 195 12.08 -27.62 -16.74
C LEU A 195 11.76 -28.56 -15.58
N PRO A 196 12.58 -29.61 -15.38
CA PRO A 196 12.46 -30.48 -14.22
C PRO A 196 12.72 -29.69 -12.93
N ASN A 197 12.08 -30.10 -11.83
CA ASN A 197 12.28 -29.47 -10.54
C ASN A 197 13.73 -29.67 -10.08
N GLY A 198 14.41 -28.57 -9.76
CA GLY A 198 15.81 -28.59 -9.38
C GLY A 198 16.40 -27.18 -9.31
N ARG A 199 17.69 -27.11 -8.98
CA ARG A 199 18.40 -25.83 -8.76
C ARG A 199 18.35 -24.89 -9.97
N MET A 200 18.49 -25.45 -11.19
CA MET A 200 18.47 -24.66 -12.42
C MET A 200 17.10 -24.02 -12.68
N LYS A 201 16.01 -24.77 -12.47
CA LYS A 201 14.65 -24.23 -12.58
C LYS A 201 14.42 -23.10 -11.59
N ASN A 202 14.82 -23.30 -10.33
CA ASN A 202 14.67 -22.29 -9.28
C ASN A 202 15.47 -21.01 -9.62
N TYR A 203 16.74 -21.16 -9.99
CA TYR A 203 17.59 -20.03 -10.38
C TYR A 203 17.00 -19.25 -11.57
N LEU A 204 16.60 -19.94 -12.65
CA LEU A 204 16.00 -19.29 -13.82
C LEU A 204 14.66 -18.65 -13.48
N SER A 205 13.83 -19.31 -12.65
CA SER A 205 12.58 -18.75 -12.15
C SER A 205 12.84 -17.43 -11.42
N ASP A 206 13.80 -17.40 -10.50
CA ASP A 206 14.12 -16.19 -9.72
C ASP A 206 14.58 -15.05 -10.63
N GLN A 207 15.47 -15.33 -11.59
CA GLN A 207 15.93 -14.33 -12.56
C GLN A 207 14.79 -13.77 -13.43
N VAL A 208 13.93 -14.66 -13.96
CA VAL A 208 12.78 -14.26 -14.78
C VAL A 208 11.82 -13.40 -13.98
N HIS A 209 11.47 -13.82 -12.77
CA HIS A 209 10.57 -13.06 -11.89
C HIS A 209 11.17 -11.70 -11.56
N LEU A 210 12.42 -11.64 -11.09
CA LEU A 210 13.09 -10.38 -10.77
C LEU A 210 13.11 -9.42 -11.97
N MET A 211 13.50 -9.91 -13.16
CA MET A 211 13.53 -9.10 -14.37
C MET A 211 12.13 -8.55 -14.70
N CYS A 212 11.10 -9.40 -14.68
CA CYS A 212 9.74 -8.98 -15.04
C CYS A 212 9.16 -7.99 -14.02
N TYR A 213 9.32 -8.23 -12.72
CA TYR A 213 8.90 -7.28 -11.68
C TYR A 213 9.65 -5.95 -11.82
N ARG A 214 10.95 -5.99 -12.09
CA ARG A 214 11.77 -4.81 -12.38
C ARG A 214 11.30 -4.03 -13.61
N ILE A 215 10.73 -4.67 -14.62
CA ILE A 215 10.09 -4.01 -15.76
C ILE A 215 8.74 -3.41 -15.33
N CYS A 216 7.92 -4.15 -14.58
CA CYS A 216 6.62 -3.67 -14.09
C CYS A 216 6.76 -2.45 -13.18
N VAL A 217 7.72 -2.41 -12.26
CA VAL A 217 7.97 -1.22 -11.43
C VAL A 217 8.50 -0.04 -12.26
N ARG A 218 9.25 -0.29 -13.34
CA ARG A 218 9.64 0.75 -14.32
C ARG A 218 8.44 1.32 -15.06
N ALA A 219 7.42 0.50 -15.35
CA ALA A 219 6.14 0.96 -15.90
C ALA A 219 5.39 1.91 -14.95
N LEU A 220 5.71 1.93 -13.66
CA LEU A 220 5.17 2.92 -12.72
C LEU A 220 6.11 4.11 -12.50
N THR A 221 7.28 4.12 -13.16
CA THR A 221 8.39 5.02 -12.82
C THR A 221 8.68 4.95 -11.32
N ALA A 222 8.71 3.72 -10.79
CA ALA A 222 8.98 3.52 -9.39
C ALA A 222 10.42 3.91 -9.06
N ILE A 223 10.60 4.72 -8.03
CA ILE A 223 11.88 5.07 -7.42
C ILE A 223 11.83 4.52 -6.01
N ILE A 224 12.54 3.41 -5.80
CA ILE A 224 12.47 2.64 -4.56
C ILE A 224 13.83 2.75 -3.88
N THR A 225 13.83 3.20 -2.63
CA THR A 225 15.03 3.20 -1.79
C THR A 225 14.94 2.02 -0.83
N TYR A 226 15.83 1.04 -0.99
CA TYR A 226 15.91 -0.11 -0.10
C TYR A 226 16.92 0.18 1.00
N HIS A 227 16.52 -0.08 2.24
CA HIS A 227 17.33 0.11 3.43
C HIS A 227 17.51 -1.22 4.17
N ASP A 228 18.65 -1.36 4.84
CA ASP A 228 18.91 -2.47 5.77
C ASP A 228 18.82 -3.86 5.09
N SER A 229 19.38 -3.97 3.87
CA SER A 229 19.27 -5.16 2.99
C SER A 229 19.81 -6.46 3.58
N GLU A 230 20.64 -6.40 4.61
CA GLU A 230 21.09 -7.54 5.40
C GLU A 230 19.94 -8.30 6.09
N ASN A 231 18.82 -7.63 6.34
CA ASN A 231 17.62 -8.20 6.97
C ASN A 231 16.60 -8.73 5.97
N LYS A 232 16.97 -8.87 4.69
CA LYS A 232 16.06 -9.38 3.67
C LYS A 232 15.45 -10.73 4.06
N PRO A 233 14.16 -10.97 3.73
CA PRO A 233 13.49 -12.22 4.03
C PRO A 233 14.22 -13.42 3.41
N LYS A 234 14.35 -14.48 4.21
CA LYS A 234 15.01 -15.72 3.80
C LYS A 234 14.00 -16.86 3.75
N ASN A 235 14.30 -17.87 2.94
CA ASN A 235 13.51 -19.10 2.85
C ASN A 235 13.25 -19.70 4.24
N GLY A 236 12.11 -20.36 4.41
CA GLY A 236 11.68 -20.87 5.71
C GLY A 236 11.15 -19.80 6.67
N GLY A 237 10.73 -18.65 6.15
CA GLY A 237 10.07 -17.61 6.94
C GLY A 237 9.01 -16.83 6.17
N ILE A 238 8.41 -15.87 6.87
CA ILE A 238 7.31 -15.05 6.36
C ILE A 238 7.74 -13.58 6.36
N CYS A 239 7.75 -12.96 5.18
CA CYS A 239 7.83 -11.52 5.01
C CYS A 239 6.47 -10.88 5.34
N VAL A 240 6.46 -9.97 6.30
CA VAL A 240 5.27 -9.23 6.72
C VAL A 240 5.48 -7.75 6.45
N ALA A 241 4.57 -7.13 5.71
CA ALA A 241 4.63 -5.70 5.39
C ALA A 241 3.30 -4.98 5.64
N ASN A 242 3.37 -3.67 5.91
CA ASN A 242 2.19 -2.81 5.81
C ASN A 242 1.71 -2.72 4.34
N HIS A 243 0.42 -2.44 4.14
CA HIS A 243 -0.23 -2.58 2.84
C HIS A 243 -0.98 -1.32 2.42
N THR A 244 -0.39 -0.58 1.48
CA THR A 244 -0.99 0.61 0.90
C THR A 244 -1.62 0.35 -0.47
N SER A 245 -1.10 -0.63 -1.21
CA SER A 245 -1.50 -0.87 -2.59
C SER A 245 -1.22 -2.29 -3.06
N PRO A 246 -2.00 -2.83 -4.03
CA PRO A 246 -1.64 -4.04 -4.75
C PRO A 246 -0.23 -3.99 -5.38
N ILE A 247 0.28 -2.80 -5.73
CA ILE A 247 1.62 -2.66 -6.29
C ILE A 247 2.72 -2.94 -5.26
N ASP A 248 2.42 -2.96 -3.96
CA ASP A 248 3.39 -3.31 -2.92
C ASP A 248 4.05 -4.66 -3.19
N VAL A 249 3.30 -5.60 -3.78
CA VAL A 249 3.81 -6.90 -4.23
C VAL A 249 4.97 -6.74 -5.21
N ILE A 250 4.79 -5.94 -6.27
CA ILE A 250 5.84 -5.77 -7.29
C ILE A 250 6.98 -4.86 -6.81
N ILE A 251 6.70 -3.94 -5.88
CA ILE A 251 7.71 -3.09 -5.22
C ILE A 251 8.67 -3.93 -4.38
N LEU A 252 8.15 -4.88 -3.59
CA LEU A 252 8.99 -5.80 -2.84
C LEU A 252 9.65 -6.83 -3.77
N ALA A 253 8.87 -7.38 -4.71
CA ALA A 253 9.35 -8.45 -5.58
C ALA A 253 10.38 -7.99 -6.64
N SER A 254 10.60 -6.68 -6.81
CA SER A 254 11.69 -6.18 -7.66
C SER A 254 13.08 -6.27 -7.01
N ASP A 255 13.16 -6.55 -5.71
CA ASP A 255 14.40 -6.64 -4.93
C ASP A 255 14.59 -7.97 -4.15
N GLY A 256 13.62 -8.89 -4.30
CA GLY A 256 13.68 -10.26 -3.78
C GLY A 256 12.57 -11.12 -4.38
N CYS A 257 12.70 -12.45 -4.31
CA CYS A 257 11.68 -13.37 -4.79
C CYS A 257 10.82 -13.87 -3.62
N TYR A 258 9.50 -13.91 -3.81
CA TYR A 258 8.54 -14.29 -2.77
C TYR A 258 7.52 -15.29 -3.30
N ALA A 259 7.17 -16.25 -2.45
CA ALA A 259 5.92 -16.98 -2.61
C ALA A 259 4.78 -16.06 -2.17
N MET A 260 3.75 -15.94 -3.01
CA MET A 260 2.63 -15.04 -2.76
C MET A 260 1.46 -15.83 -2.22
N VAL A 261 0.68 -15.18 -1.36
CA VAL A 261 -0.57 -15.74 -0.83
C VAL A 261 -1.73 -14.89 -1.31
N GLY A 262 -2.76 -15.52 -1.85
CA GLY A 262 -3.97 -14.78 -2.23
C GLY A 262 -5.11 -15.69 -2.62
N GLN A 263 -6.21 -15.06 -3.02
CA GLN A 263 -7.35 -15.77 -3.56
C GLN A 263 -7.14 -16.11 -5.04
N VAL A 264 -7.69 -17.23 -5.51
CA VAL A 264 -7.78 -17.54 -6.94
C VAL A 264 -8.71 -16.52 -7.63
N HIS A 265 -8.27 -16.02 -8.77
CA HIS A 265 -9.02 -15.09 -9.61
C HIS A 265 -9.25 -15.67 -11.02
N GLY A 266 -10.32 -15.23 -11.67
CA GLY A 266 -10.58 -15.51 -13.10
C GLY A 266 -9.92 -14.49 -14.03
N GLY A 267 -10.27 -14.55 -15.32
CA GLY A 267 -9.83 -13.60 -16.34
C GLY A 267 -8.31 -13.49 -16.49
N LEU A 268 -7.83 -12.28 -16.80
CA LEU A 268 -6.40 -12.00 -16.99
C LEU A 268 -5.57 -12.31 -15.74
N MET A 269 -6.07 -11.97 -14.55
CA MET A 269 -5.37 -12.25 -13.29
C MET A 269 -5.20 -13.76 -13.07
N GLY A 270 -6.21 -14.56 -13.41
CA GLY A 270 -6.11 -16.02 -13.37
C GLY A 270 -5.08 -16.59 -14.34
N VAL A 271 -4.92 -16.01 -15.54
CA VAL A 271 -3.86 -16.39 -16.50
C VAL A 271 -2.49 -16.12 -15.90
N ILE A 272 -2.29 -14.95 -15.30
CA ILE A 272 -1.04 -14.57 -14.64
C ILE A 272 -0.75 -15.52 -13.48
N GLN A 273 -1.71 -15.75 -12.57
CA GLN A 273 -1.56 -16.66 -11.42
C GLN A 273 -1.17 -18.08 -11.87
N ARG A 274 -1.84 -18.63 -12.88
CA ARG A 274 -1.52 -19.96 -13.42
C ARG A 274 -0.13 -20.01 -14.04
N ALA A 275 0.30 -18.97 -14.74
CA ALA A 275 1.63 -18.92 -15.34
C ALA A 275 2.73 -18.85 -14.27
N MET A 276 2.52 -18.09 -13.19
CA MET A 276 3.50 -17.93 -12.11
C MET A 276 3.69 -19.22 -11.31
N VAL A 277 2.61 -19.94 -11.02
CA VAL A 277 2.64 -21.21 -10.26
C VAL A 277 3.49 -22.29 -10.94
N LYS A 278 3.60 -22.25 -12.28
CA LYS A 278 4.43 -23.21 -13.04
C LYS A 278 5.93 -23.09 -12.70
N ALA A 279 6.38 -21.88 -12.38
CA ALA A 279 7.79 -21.58 -12.11
C ALA A 279 8.11 -21.49 -10.62
N CYS A 280 7.17 -21.00 -9.80
CA CYS A 280 7.33 -20.82 -8.36
C CYS A 280 6.08 -21.28 -7.59
N PRO A 281 6.21 -21.99 -6.45
CA PRO A 281 5.06 -22.49 -5.68
C PRO A 281 4.34 -21.37 -4.90
N HIS A 282 3.61 -20.51 -5.60
CA HIS A 282 2.68 -19.55 -4.98
C HIS A 282 1.46 -20.27 -4.36
N ILE A 283 0.91 -19.71 -3.29
CA ILE A 283 -0.21 -20.29 -2.54
C ILE A 283 -1.48 -19.53 -2.90
N TRP A 284 -2.38 -20.17 -3.65
CA TRP A 284 -3.68 -19.60 -3.99
C TRP A 284 -4.79 -20.40 -3.31
N PHE A 285 -5.70 -19.68 -2.64
CA PHE A 285 -6.84 -20.27 -1.95
C PHE A 285 -8.13 -20.02 -2.72
N GLU A 286 -9.03 -21.00 -2.73
CA GLU A 286 -10.40 -20.78 -3.16
C GLU A 286 -11.19 -19.99 -2.11
N ARG A 287 -12.26 -19.29 -2.51
CA ARG A 287 -13.08 -18.48 -1.59
C ARG A 287 -13.64 -19.29 -0.42
N SER A 288 -13.97 -20.55 -0.65
CA SER A 288 -14.45 -21.49 0.35
C SER A 288 -13.35 -21.83 1.36
N GLU A 289 -12.14 -22.14 0.87
CA GLU A 289 -10.98 -22.53 1.67
C GLU A 289 -10.47 -21.42 2.59
N VAL A 290 -10.55 -20.15 2.17
CA VAL A 290 -10.12 -19.01 3.00
C VAL A 290 -10.89 -18.92 4.33
N ARG A 291 -12.09 -19.51 4.40
CA ARG A 291 -12.88 -19.56 5.64
C ARG A 291 -12.36 -20.58 6.63
N ASP A 292 -11.66 -21.61 6.16
CA ASP A 292 -11.05 -22.63 7.01
C ASP A 292 -9.66 -22.19 7.48
N ARG A 293 -9.62 -21.65 8.69
CA ARG A 293 -8.39 -21.18 9.33
C ARG A 293 -7.37 -22.29 9.53
N HIS A 294 -7.80 -23.53 9.80
CA HIS A 294 -6.90 -24.64 10.04
C HIS A 294 -6.22 -25.06 8.74
N LEU A 295 -6.98 -25.14 7.64
CA LEU A 295 -6.42 -25.42 6.32
C LEU A 295 -5.40 -24.37 5.88
N VAL A 296 -5.71 -23.08 6.07
CA VAL A 296 -4.80 -21.98 5.75
C VAL A 296 -3.52 -22.08 6.58
N ALA A 297 -3.63 -22.23 7.90
CA ALA A 297 -2.48 -22.34 8.80
C ALA A 297 -1.60 -23.55 8.46
N LYS A 298 -2.22 -24.69 8.14
CA LYS A 298 -1.51 -25.90 7.72
C LYS A 298 -0.71 -25.68 6.42
N ARG A 299 -1.34 -25.16 5.36
CA ARG A 299 -0.64 -24.93 4.07
C ARG A 299 0.52 -23.95 4.21
N LEU A 300 0.34 -22.89 5.01
CA LEU A 300 1.42 -21.94 5.28
C LEU A 300 2.55 -22.59 6.09
N SER A 301 2.23 -23.40 7.10
CA SER A 301 3.22 -24.14 7.89
C SER A 301 4.01 -25.13 7.05
N ASP A 302 3.33 -25.93 6.21
CA ASP A 302 3.96 -26.89 5.30
C ASP A 302 4.86 -26.20 4.26
N HIS A 303 4.50 -25.00 3.81
CA HIS A 303 5.34 -24.21 2.90
C HIS A 303 6.59 -23.68 3.61
N VAL A 304 6.45 -23.14 4.81
CA VAL A 304 7.57 -22.63 5.61
C VAL A 304 8.53 -23.74 6.03
N ALA A 305 8.03 -24.95 6.33
CA ALA A 305 8.88 -26.09 6.67
C ALA A 305 9.82 -26.51 5.53
N ASP A 306 9.42 -26.24 4.27
CA ASP A 306 10.24 -26.51 3.10
C ASP A 306 11.14 -25.31 2.76
N THR A 307 12.38 -25.36 3.27
CA THR A 307 13.40 -24.32 3.07
C THR A 307 13.89 -24.18 1.62
N SER A 308 13.49 -25.10 0.72
CA SER A 308 13.75 -24.93 -0.72
C SER A 308 12.80 -23.93 -1.38
N LYS A 309 11.67 -23.61 -0.74
CA LYS A 309 10.68 -22.65 -1.23
C LYS A 309 11.01 -21.23 -0.79
N LEU A 310 10.63 -20.28 -1.64
CA LEU A 310 10.78 -18.85 -1.37
C LEU A 310 10.01 -18.43 -0.11
N PRO A 311 10.48 -17.38 0.61
CA PRO A 311 9.74 -16.80 1.73
C PRO A 311 8.34 -16.38 1.32
N ILE A 312 7.39 -16.54 2.22
CA ILE A 312 6.01 -16.15 1.97
C ILE A 312 5.88 -14.64 2.17
N LEU A 313 5.25 -13.93 1.24
CA LEU A 313 4.87 -12.52 1.41
C LEU A 313 3.41 -12.41 1.86
N ILE A 314 3.19 -11.79 3.02
CA ILE A 314 1.87 -11.55 3.60
C ILE A 314 1.71 -10.08 4.00
N PHE A 315 0.54 -9.54 3.71
CA PHE A 315 0.07 -8.23 4.15
C PHE A 315 -1.03 -8.42 5.20
N PRO A 316 -0.69 -8.55 6.49
CA PRO A 316 -1.61 -9.03 7.52
C PRO A 316 -2.71 -8.02 7.88
N GLU A 317 -2.69 -6.79 7.35
CA GLU A 317 -3.83 -5.85 7.46
C GLU A 317 -5.09 -6.39 6.78
N GLY A 318 -4.92 -7.23 5.74
CA GLY A 318 -6.02 -7.83 4.99
C GLY A 318 -6.81 -6.86 4.09
N THR A 319 -6.37 -5.60 3.99
CA THR A 319 -6.90 -4.58 3.09
C THR A 319 -5.81 -3.54 2.83
N CYS A 320 -5.94 -2.79 1.73
CA CYS A 320 -5.12 -1.60 1.51
C CYS A 320 -5.63 -0.45 2.39
N ILE A 321 -4.69 0.24 3.04
CA ILE A 321 -4.88 1.43 3.89
C ILE A 321 -4.05 2.57 3.31
N ASN A 322 -4.44 3.82 3.55
CA ASN A 322 -3.64 4.94 3.10
C ASN A 322 -2.27 4.96 3.80
N ASN A 323 -1.35 5.72 3.23
CA ASN A 323 0.06 5.73 3.58
C ASN A 323 0.37 6.43 4.93
N THR A 324 -0.60 6.55 5.84
CA THR A 324 -0.47 7.32 7.10
C THR A 324 -0.51 6.47 8.36
N SER A 325 -0.98 5.21 8.26
CA SER A 325 -1.20 4.33 9.41
C SER A 325 -0.98 2.86 9.05
N VAL A 326 -0.82 2.03 10.08
CA VAL A 326 -0.89 0.57 9.98
C VAL A 326 -2.08 0.09 10.80
N MET A 327 -2.97 -0.68 10.19
CA MET A 327 -4.13 -1.25 10.89
C MET A 327 -3.77 -2.52 11.68
N MET A 328 -4.72 -3.01 12.47
CA MET A 328 -4.57 -4.27 13.20
C MET A 328 -4.18 -5.41 12.26
N PHE A 329 -3.11 -6.11 12.63
CA PHE A 329 -2.66 -7.31 11.92
C PHE A 329 -3.51 -8.51 12.30
N LYS A 330 -3.94 -9.28 11.30
CA LYS A 330 -4.63 -10.56 11.51
C LYS A 330 -3.65 -11.58 12.08
N LYS A 331 -4.01 -12.17 13.23
CA LYS A 331 -3.15 -13.12 13.97
C LYS A 331 -2.76 -14.40 13.23
N GLY A 332 -3.50 -14.82 12.18
CA GLY A 332 -3.35 -16.15 11.58
C GLY A 332 -1.94 -16.45 11.03
N SER A 333 -1.23 -15.45 10.50
CA SER A 333 0.16 -15.62 10.04
C SER A 333 1.18 -15.71 11.20
N PHE A 334 0.80 -15.28 12.40
CA PHE A 334 1.63 -15.24 13.60
C PHE A 334 1.39 -16.45 14.53
N GLU A 335 0.43 -17.32 14.20
CA GLU A 335 0.22 -18.60 14.87
C GLU A 335 1.27 -19.65 14.43
N ILE A 336 1.87 -19.46 13.25
CA ILE A 336 2.87 -20.35 12.66
C ILE A 336 4.21 -20.17 13.35
N SER A 337 4.82 -21.27 13.80
CA SER A 337 6.14 -21.25 14.42
C SER A 337 7.24 -21.04 13.37
N CYS A 338 7.55 -19.79 13.07
CA CYS A 338 8.58 -19.44 12.09
C CYS A 338 9.19 -18.07 12.34
N THR A 339 10.22 -17.73 11.58
CA THR A 339 10.81 -16.39 11.58
C THR A 339 9.97 -15.45 10.73
N VAL A 340 9.52 -14.35 11.33
CA VAL A 340 8.86 -13.24 10.63
C VAL A 340 9.91 -12.19 10.29
N TYR A 341 9.91 -11.74 9.03
CA TYR A 341 10.75 -10.67 8.53
C TYR A 341 9.87 -9.43 8.32
N PRO A 342 9.88 -8.46 9.26
CA PRO A 342 9.06 -7.27 9.14
C PRO A 342 9.64 -6.33 8.08
N VAL A 343 8.77 -5.72 7.29
CA VAL A 343 9.14 -4.75 6.27
C VAL A 343 8.22 -3.54 6.37
N ALA A 344 8.82 -2.35 6.45
CA ALA A 344 8.06 -1.10 6.37
C ALA A 344 8.16 -0.54 4.95
N ILE A 345 7.02 -0.14 4.39
CA ILE A 345 6.93 0.57 3.11
C ILE A 345 6.30 1.93 3.39
N LYS A 346 6.97 3.00 2.97
CA LYS A 346 6.42 4.37 3.01
C LYS A 346 6.53 5.01 1.64
N TYR A 347 5.39 5.41 1.10
CA TYR A 347 5.31 6.17 -0.13
C TYR A 347 5.52 7.66 0.14
N ASP A 348 6.07 8.37 -0.84
CA ASP A 348 6.11 9.82 -0.85
C ASP A 348 4.93 10.33 -1.69
N PRO A 349 3.86 10.81 -1.03
CA PRO A 349 2.59 11.11 -1.69
C PRO A 349 2.73 12.35 -2.62
N ARG A 350 3.81 13.13 -2.52
CA ARG A 350 4.08 14.30 -3.37
C ARG A 350 4.16 13.94 -4.85
N PHE A 351 4.61 12.73 -5.21
CA PHE A 351 4.75 12.32 -6.61
C PHE A 351 3.50 11.64 -7.20
N GLY A 352 2.69 11.07 -6.32
CA GLY A 352 1.47 10.35 -6.64
C GLY A 352 0.98 9.56 -5.43
N ASP A 353 -0.33 9.59 -5.20
CA ASP A 353 -0.96 8.78 -4.17
C ASP A 353 -1.00 7.31 -4.60
N ALA A 354 -0.26 6.45 -3.90
CA ALA A 354 -0.23 5.02 -4.17
C ALA A 354 -1.47 4.28 -3.66
N PHE A 355 -2.24 4.87 -2.74
CA PHE A 355 -3.32 4.18 -2.06
C PHE A 355 -4.39 3.64 -3.02
N TRP A 356 -4.71 2.35 -2.90
CA TRP A 356 -5.81 1.76 -3.65
C TRP A 356 -7.12 1.73 -2.84
N ASN A 357 -8.02 2.66 -3.16
CA ASN A 357 -9.39 2.56 -2.69
C ASN A 357 -10.23 1.61 -3.56
N SER A 358 -10.23 0.33 -3.19
CA SER A 358 -11.03 -0.72 -3.83
C SER A 358 -12.53 -0.42 -3.95
N SER A 359 -13.09 0.46 -3.09
CA SER A 359 -14.52 0.81 -3.12
C SER A 359 -14.82 1.90 -4.16
N LYS A 360 -13.81 2.64 -4.62
CA LYS A 360 -13.95 3.71 -5.63
C LYS A 360 -13.42 3.31 -7.00
N PHE A 361 -12.34 2.53 -7.05
CA PHE A 361 -11.64 2.23 -8.30
C PHE A 361 -11.43 0.74 -8.49
N GLY A 362 -11.81 0.24 -9.67
CA GLY A 362 -11.33 -1.06 -10.17
C GLY A 362 -9.83 -1.05 -10.47
N MET A 363 -9.22 -2.24 -10.54
CA MET A 363 -7.77 -2.40 -10.71
C MET A 363 -7.21 -1.66 -11.93
N VAL A 364 -7.87 -1.76 -13.10
CA VAL A 364 -7.39 -1.13 -14.34
C VAL A 364 -7.39 0.40 -14.20
N ASN A 365 -8.48 0.98 -13.69
CA ASN A 365 -8.57 2.42 -13.48
C ASN A 365 -7.52 2.89 -12.48
N TYR A 366 -7.35 2.15 -11.37
CA TYR A 366 -6.31 2.39 -10.40
C TYR A 366 -4.90 2.37 -11.03
N LEU A 367 -4.56 1.36 -11.84
CA LEU A 367 -3.27 1.27 -12.51
C LEU A 367 -3.06 2.42 -13.51
N LEU A 368 -4.09 2.84 -14.26
CA LEU A 368 -4.02 4.01 -15.13
C LEU A 368 -3.80 5.31 -14.33
N HIS A 369 -4.40 5.43 -13.14
CA HIS A 369 -4.11 6.53 -12.23
C HIS A 369 -2.64 6.53 -11.81
N MET A 370 -2.08 5.37 -11.42
CA MET A 370 -0.67 5.26 -11.04
C MET A 370 0.26 5.58 -12.22
N MET A 371 -0.01 5.00 -13.39
CA MET A 371 0.77 5.22 -14.61
C MET A 371 0.62 6.64 -15.17
N SER A 372 -0.39 7.42 -14.75
CA SER A 372 -0.54 8.84 -15.10
C SER A 372 -0.05 9.79 -14.00
N SER A 373 0.46 9.29 -12.87
CA SER A 373 1.14 10.10 -11.83
C SER A 373 2.53 10.54 -12.30
N TRP A 374 3.22 11.41 -11.56
CA TRP A 374 4.58 11.81 -11.95
C TRP A 374 5.60 10.68 -11.76
N ALA A 375 5.54 10.01 -10.62
CA ALA A 375 6.30 8.82 -10.28
C ALA A 375 5.64 8.14 -9.08
N ILE A 376 6.05 6.90 -8.80
CA ILE A 376 5.77 6.23 -7.53
C ILE A 376 7.08 6.21 -6.75
N VAL A 377 7.18 7.03 -5.71
CA VAL A 377 8.41 7.12 -4.91
C VAL A 377 8.13 6.50 -3.56
N CYS A 378 8.98 5.57 -3.13
CA CYS A 378 8.84 4.94 -1.82
C CYS A 378 10.19 4.51 -1.24
N SER A 379 10.17 4.30 0.06
CA SER A 379 11.26 3.68 0.80
C SER A 379 10.78 2.37 1.41
N VAL A 380 11.64 1.37 1.35
CA VAL A 380 11.42 0.01 1.86
C VAL A 380 12.51 -0.27 2.87
N TRP A 381 12.12 -0.50 4.12
CA TRP A 381 13.05 -0.89 5.18
C TRP A 381 12.84 -2.35 5.53
N TYR A 382 13.91 -3.14 5.44
CA TYR A 382 13.93 -4.50 5.96
C TYR A 382 14.33 -4.46 7.44
N LEU A 383 13.40 -4.78 8.34
CA LEU A 383 13.67 -4.74 9.79
C LEU A 383 14.30 -6.06 10.24
N PRO A 384 15.02 -6.06 11.38
CA PRO A 384 15.57 -7.28 11.95
C PRO A 384 14.52 -8.40 12.09
N PRO A 385 14.88 -9.66 11.80
CA PRO A 385 13.97 -10.78 11.91
C PRO A 385 13.45 -10.94 13.34
N MET A 386 12.18 -11.34 13.47
CA MET A 386 11.49 -11.50 14.73
C MET A 386 10.92 -12.91 14.83
N SER A 387 11.08 -13.53 16.00
CA SER A 387 10.41 -14.77 16.37
C SER A 387 9.56 -14.53 17.61
N ARG A 388 8.56 -15.39 17.82
CA ARG A 388 7.70 -15.33 19.01
C ARG A 388 8.53 -15.60 20.26
N MET A 389 8.39 -14.74 21.28
CA MET A 389 9.09 -14.87 22.55
C MET A 389 8.43 -15.93 23.45
N ALA A 390 9.14 -16.39 24.48
CA ALA A 390 8.57 -17.27 25.48
C ALA A 390 7.41 -16.56 26.21
N GLY A 391 6.24 -17.21 26.28
CA GLY A 391 5.03 -16.64 26.89
C GLY A 391 4.27 -15.61 26.03
N GLU A 392 4.79 -15.26 24.84
CA GLU A 392 4.11 -14.36 23.91
C GLU A 392 3.09 -15.14 23.07
N ASP A 393 1.83 -14.69 23.06
CA ASP A 393 0.80 -15.26 22.19
C ASP A 393 0.89 -14.69 20.74
N ALA A 394 0.10 -15.25 19.82
CA ALA A 394 0.11 -14.81 18.41
C ALA A 394 -0.36 -13.36 18.20
N VAL A 395 -1.25 -12.85 19.06
CA VAL A 395 -1.77 -11.48 18.97
C VAL A 395 -0.75 -10.48 19.49
N GLN A 396 -0.12 -10.77 20.63
CA GLN A 396 0.99 -10.01 21.19
C GLN A 396 2.15 -9.94 20.20
N PHE A 397 2.51 -11.08 19.59
CA PHE A 397 3.55 -11.11 18.56
C PHE A 397 3.18 -10.27 17.33
N ALA A 398 1.95 -10.39 16.83
CA ALA A 398 1.46 -9.57 15.73
C ALA A 398 1.54 -8.07 16.04
N ASN A 399 1.14 -7.68 17.26
CA ASN A 399 1.20 -6.29 17.72
C ASN A 399 2.63 -5.78 17.83
N ARG A 400 3.57 -6.60 18.34
CA ARG A 400 5.00 -6.22 18.42
C ARG A 400 5.61 -6.01 17.03
N VAL A 401 5.29 -6.89 16.07
CA VAL A 401 5.73 -6.77 14.67
C VAL A 401 5.12 -5.52 14.01
N LYS A 402 3.81 -5.31 14.19
CA LYS A 402 3.09 -4.13 13.71
C LYS A 402 3.71 -2.84 14.24
N ALA A 403 3.95 -2.76 15.55
CA ALA A 403 4.53 -1.59 16.20
C ALA A 403 5.96 -1.30 15.70
N ALA A 404 6.75 -2.33 15.38
CA ALA A 404 8.07 -2.15 14.77
C ALA A 404 7.97 -1.55 13.37
N ILE A 405 7.06 -2.07 12.53
CA ILE A 405 6.80 -1.56 11.17
C ILE A 405 6.29 -0.12 11.22
N ALA A 406 5.29 0.15 12.06
CA ALA A 406 4.68 1.47 12.21
C ALA A 406 5.72 2.53 12.63
N ARG A 407 6.54 2.21 13.63
CA ARG A 407 7.62 3.08 14.12
C ARG A 407 8.67 3.37 13.04
N LYS A 408 9.14 2.35 12.32
CA LYS A 408 10.15 2.52 11.27
C LYS A 408 9.60 3.32 10.07
N GLY A 409 8.34 3.08 9.71
CA GLY A 409 7.68 3.78 8.60
C GLY A 409 7.15 5.18 8.93
N GLY A 410 7.16 5.61 10.20
CA GLY A 410 6.52 6.85 10.63
C GLY A 410 5.01 6.82 10.38
N LEU A 411 4.37 5.72 10.74
CA LEU A 411 2.94 5.47 10.55
C LEU A 411 2.24 5.38 11.91
N ALA A 412 1.00 5.86 11.99
CA ALA A 412 0.19 5.68 13.18
C ALA A 412 -0.13 4.19 13.41
N ASP A 413 0.13 3.70 14.62
CA ASP A 413 -0.18 2.32 15.02
C ASP A 413 -1.63 2.23 15.52
N LEU A 414 -2.53 1.68 14.71
CA LEU A 414 -3.96 1.62 15.02
C LEU A 414 -4.38 0.23 15.50
N LEU A 415 -5.25 0.21 16.50
CA LEU A 415 -5.85 -1.02 17.06
C LEU A 415 -7.02 -1.54 16.22
N TRP A 416 -7.50 -0.74 15.27
CA TRP A 416 -8.69 -1.02 14.51
C TRP A 416 -8.48 -2.01 13.37
N ASP A 417 -9.51 -2.82 13.12
CA ASP A 417 -9.55 -3.78 12.03
C ASP A 417 -9.87 -3.10 10.70
N GLY A 418 -9.10 -3.39 9.66
CA GLY A 418 -9.34 -2.89 8.30
C GLY A 418 -10.73 -3.21 7.72
N GLY A 419 -11.43 -4.22 8.28
CA GLY A 419 -12.81 -4.56 7.93
C GLY A 419 -13.83 -3.46 8.22
N LEU A 420 -13.51 -2.50 9.09
CA LEU A 420 -14.36 -1.32 9.36
C LEU A 420 -14.54 -0.43 8.13
N LYS A 421 -13.74 -0.62 7.07
CA LYS A 421 -13.96 -0.01 5.75
C LYS A 421 -15.36 -0.31 5.17
N ARG A 422 -15.92 -1.49 5.47
CA ARG A 422 -17.13 -2.02 4.84
C ARG A 422 -18.18 -2.50 5.84
N GLY A 423 -17.80 -2.71 7.09
CA GLY A 423 -18.67 -3.21 8.15
C GLY A 423 -18.86 -2.20 9.27
N LYS A 424 -19.90 -2.40 10.07
CA LYS A 424 -20.09 -1.69 11.33
C LYS A 424 -19.12 -2.20 12.39
N VAL A 425 -18.89 -1.39 13.42
CA VAL A 425 -18.19 -1.81 14.64
C VAL A 425 -18.90 -3.04 15.22
N LYS A 426 -18.11 -4.05 15.62
CA LYS A 426 -18.65 -5.29 16.21
C LYS A 426 -19.40 -4.96 17.51
N GLU A 427 -20.51 -5.66 17.75
CA GLU A 427 -21.32 -5.46 18.96
C GLU A 427 -20.51 -5.64 20.25
N VAL A 428 -19.54 -6.56 20.26
CA VAL A 428 -18.63 -6.77 21.42
C VAL A 428 -17.93 -5.48 21.89
N PHE A 429 -17.51 -4.60 20.98
CA PHE A 429 -16.89 -3.33 21.39
C PHE A 429 -17.90 -2.36 22.01
N LYS A 430 -19.16 -2.41 21.58
CA LYS A 430 -20.23 -1.65 22.22
C LYS A 430 -20.55 -2.22 23.60
N GLU A 431 -20.61 -3.54 23.71
CA GLU A 431 -20.81 -4.23 24.98
C GLU A 431 -19.67 -3.94 25.97
N GLU A 432 -18.42 -3.83 25.52
CA GLU A 432 -17.29 -3.42 26.35
C GLU A 432 -17.46 -2.00 26.91
N GLN A 433 -17.88 -1.04 26.07
CA GLN A 433 -18.18 0.31 26.53
C GLN A 433 -19.37 0.34 27.52
N GLN A 434 -20.41 -0.44 27.26
CA GLN A 434 -21.55 -0.60 28.18
C GLN A 434 -21.12 -1.23 29.51
N LYS A 435 -20.21 -2.21 29.49
CA LYS A 435 -19.63 -2.83 30.70
C LYS A 435 -18.81 -1.83 31.50
N LEU A 436 -17.97 -1.02 30.83
CA LEU A 436 -17.20 0.03 31.50
C LEU A 436 -18.12 1.04 32.18
N TYR A 437 -19.17 1.48 31.50
CA TYR A 437 -20.15 2.38 32.10
C TYR A 437 -20.91 1.71 33.26
N SER A 438 -21.29 0.44 33.12
CA SER A 438 -21.94 -0.31 34.19
C SER A 438 -21.06 -0.42 35.44
N LYS A 439 -19.73 -0.49 35.31
CA LYS A 439 -18.81 -0.48 36.47
C LYS A 439 -18.86 0.84 37.24
N VAL A 440 -19.04 1.96 36.54
CA VAL A 440 -19.20 3.28 37.16
C VAL A 440 -20.47 3.33 38.03
N LEU A 441 -21.55 2.68 37.57
CA LEU A 441 -22.83 2.65 38.30
C LEU A 441 -22.86 1.62 39.44
N VAL A 442 -22.25 0.46 39.24
CA VAL A 442 -22.43 -0.69 40.14
C VAL A 442 -21.28 -0.79 41.16
N GLY A 443 -20.18 -0.05 40.95
CA GLY A 443 -18.92 -0.19 41.66
C GLY A 443 -18.12 -1.41 41.18
N SER A 444 -16.82 -1.45 41.50
CA SER A 444 -16.02 -2.65 41.26
C SER A 444 -16.52 -3.77 42.20
N SER A 445 -16.57 -5.02 41.73
CA SER A 445 -16.95 -6.15 42.58
C SER A 445 -16.00 -6.37 43.77
N GLU A 446 -14.82 -5.75 43.77
CA GLU A 446 -13.88 -5.75 44.89
C GLU A 446 -14.33 -4.84 46.03
N ASP A 447 -15.00 -3.72 45.75
CA ASP A 447 -15.47 -2.78 46.78
C ASP A 447 -16.64 -3.34 47.60
N ARG A 448 -17.45 -4.24 47.03
CA ARG A 448 -18.56 -4.90 47.74
C ARG A 448 -18.12 -5.98 48.73
N SER A 449 -16.85 -6.39 48.70
CA SER A 449 -16.29 -7.37 49.64
C SER A 449 -15.69 -6.74 50.89
N ARG A 450 -15.67 -5.41 50.96
CA ARG A 450 -15.12 -4.61 52.08
C ARG A 450 -16.19 -3.82 52.84
N SER A 451 -17.46 -3.93 52.45
CA SER A 451 -18.61 -3.30 53.11
C SER A 451 -19.34 -4.28 54.02
#